data_AF-A0A9E3I2E1-F1
#
_entry.id   AF-A0A9E3I2E1-F1
#
_cell.length_a   1.000
_cell.length_b   1.000
_cell.length_c   1.000
_cell.angle_alpha   90.00
_cell.angle_beta   90.00
_cell.angle_gamma   90.00
#
_symmetry.space_group_name_H-M   'P 1'
#
loop_
_entity.id
_entity.type
_entity.pdbx_description
1 polymer ?
#
loop_
_entity_poly.entity_id
_entity_poly.type
_entity_poly.pdbx_seq_one_letter_code
_entity_poly.pdbx_strand_id
1 'polypeptide(L)' 'MLLTLLHLGIKNIKLGPSLPAFVSTNVLNILVEKCNIGPIGNVDEDLAEILSHAEVMAGK' A
#
# COMPACT_ATOMS: atom_id res chain seq x y z
N MET A 1 -3.84 13.28 -3.73
CA MET A 1 -2.45 12.79 -3.91
C MET A 1 -2.39 11.28 -4.15
N LEU A 2 -3.11 10.43 -3.40
CA LEU A 2 -3.16 8.97 -3.64
C LEU A 2 -3.53 8.60 -5.09
N LEU A 3 -4.58 9.19 -5.65
CA LEU A 3 -5.01 8.90 -7.03
C LEU A 3 -3.93 9.16 -8.08
N THR A 4 -3.07 10.15 -7.85
CA THR A 4 -1.92 10.43 -8.72
C THR A 4 -0.92 9.28 -8.69
N LEU A 5 -0.62 8.72 -7.52
CA LEU A 5 0.28 7.57 -7.38
C LEU A 5 -0.30 6.32 -8.05
N LEU A 6 -1.61 6.09 -7.86
CA LEU A 6 -2.32 4.99 -8.52
C LEU A 6 -2.34 5.16 -10.05
N HIS A 7 -2.50 6.40 -10.52
CA HIS A 7 -2.45 6.73 -11.94
C HIS A 7 -1.06 6.50 -12.54
N LEU A 8 0.00 6.78 -11.79
CA LEU A 8 1.39 6.47 -12.17
C LEU A 8 1.72 4.97 -12.09
N GLY A 9 0.78 4.13 -11.66
CA GLY A 9 0.95 2.68 -11.58
C GLY A 9 1.76 2.20 -10.37
N ILE A 10 1.93 3.04 -9.35
CA ILE A 10 2.61 2.65 -8.10
C ILE A 10 1.74 1.67 -7.33
N LYS A 11 2.36 0.60 -6.83
CA LYS A 11 1.71 -0.52 -6.11
C LYS A 11 2.31 -0.72 -4.73
N ASN A 12 1.73 -1.63 -3.93
CA ASN A 12 2.17 -1.96 -2.57
C ASN A 12 2.07 -0.75 -1.62
N ILE A 13 0.95 -0.03 -1.70
CA ILE A 13 0.70 1.14 -0.87
C ILE A 13 -0.01 0.70 0.41
N LYS A 14 0.58 1.01 1.56
CA LYS A 14 -0.07 0.85 2.86
C LYS A 14 -0.93 2.09 3.17
N LEU A 15 -2.21 1.90 3.51
CA LEU A 15 -3.19 2.97 3.71
C LEU A 15 -3.83 2.85 5.11
N GLY A 16 -3.74 3.89 5.94
CA GLY A 16 -4.30 3.87 7.29
C GLY A 16 -4.14 5.20 8.05
N PRO A 17 -4.63 5.30 9.32
CA PRO A 17 -5.14 4.20 10.16
C PRO A 17 -6.57 3.74 9.83
N SER A 18 -7.35 4.58 9.14
CA SER A 18 -8.69 4.25 8.66
C SER A 18 -8.79 4.46 7.15
N LEU A 19 -9.72 3.74 6.53
CA LEU A 19 -9.99 3.92 5.11
C LEU A 19 -10.64 5.29 4.87
N PRO A 20 -10.28 5.97 3.75
CA PRO A 20 -10.93 7.23 3.41
C PRO A 20 -12.44 7.04 3.21
N ALA A 21 -13.25 7.92 3.77
CA ALA A 21 -14.72 7.80 3.77
C ALA A 21 -15.38 7.75 2.38
N PHE A 22 -14.64 8.13 1.33
CA PHE A 22 -15.12 8.10 -0.06
C PHE A 22 -14.82 6.77 -0.78
N VAL A 23 -14.10 5.84 -0.17
CA VAL A 23 -13.80 4.53 -0.75
C VAL A 23 -14.84 3.53 -0.27
N SER A 24 -15.70 3.09 -1.19
CA SER A 24 -16.62 1.98 -0.91
C SER A 24 -15.88 0.64 -0.92
N THR A 25 -16.45 -0.38 -0.29
CA THR A 25 -15.88 -1.74 -0.26
C THR A 25 -15.61 -2.30 -1.67
N ASN A 26 -16.48 -2.02 -2.63
CA ASN A 26 -16.29 -2.46 -4.01
C ASN A 26 -15.08 -1.79 -4.66
N VAL A 27 -14.89 -0.48 -4.43
CA VAL A 27 -13.71 0.24 -4.93
C VAL A 27 -12.46 -0.24 -4.23
N LEU A 28 -12.51 -0.52 -2.92
CA LEU A 28 -11.40 -1.08 -2.17
C LEU A 28 -10.94 -2.42 -2.75
N ASN A 29 -11.85 -3.34 -3.06
CA ASN A 29 -11.50 -4.63 -3.66
C ASN A 29 -10.74 -4.45 -4.98
N ILE A 30 -11.19 -3.52 -5.83
CA ILE A 30 -10.50 -3.20 -7.09
C ILE A 30 -9.08 -2.66 -6.80
N LEU A 31 -8.92 -1.83 -5.77
CA LEU A 31 -7.62 -1.27 -5.38
C LEU A 31 -6.68 -2.34 -4.79
N VAL A 32 -7.20 -3.29 -4.02
CA VAL A 32 -6.44 -4.44 -3.51
C VAL A 32 -5.97 -5.31 -4.68
N GLU A 33 -6.88 -5.67 -5.60
CA GLU A 33 -6.56 -6.54 -6.73
C GLU A 33 -5.58 -5.91 -7.73
N LYS A 34 -5.76 -4.63 -8.07
CA LYS A 34 -5.00 -3.98 -9.15
C LYS A 34 -3.74 -3.26 -8.68
N CYS A 35 -3.80 -2.67 -7.48
CA CYS A 35 -2.77 -1.79 -6.95
C CYS A 35 -2.07 -2.37 -5.71
N ASN A 36 -2.48 -3.56 -5.26
CA ASN A 36 -1.94 -4.23 -4.06
C ASN A 36 -1.94 -3.29 -2.84
N ILE A 37 -3.05 -2.56 -2.65
CA ILE A 37 -3.22 -1.69 -1.48
C ILE A 37 -3.55 -2.55 -0.27
N GLY A 38 -2.90 -2.25 0.86
CA GLY A 38 -3.15 -2.92 2.14
C GLY A 38 -3.28 -1.94 3.31
N PRO A 39 -3.82 -2.36 4.46
CA PRO A 39 -3.81 -1.56 5.67
C PRO A 39 -2.40 -1.45 6.28
N ILE A 40 -2.17 -0.44 7.12
CA ILE A 40 -1.00 -0.40 8.01
C ILE A 40 -1.15 -1.45 9.12
N GLY A 41 -0.04 -2.02 9.56
CA GLY A 41 0.05 -2.99 10.66
C GLY A 41 0.65 -2.38 11.92
N ASN A 42 1.43 -3.19 12.65
CA ASN A 42 2.24 -2.71 13.76
C ASN A 42 3.50 -2.02 13.23
N VAL A 43 4.03 -1.06 14.00
CA VAL A 43 5.22 -0.28 13.59
C VAL A 43 6.41 -1.19 13.26
N ASP A 44 6.69 -2.18 14.10
CA ASP A 44 7.82 -3.09 13.92
C ASP A 44 7.65 -3.98 12.68
N GLU A 45 6.43 -4.45 12.42
CA GLU A 45 6.10 -5.30 11.27
C GLU A 45 6.19 -4.52 9.95
N ASP A 46 5.56 -3.36 9.88
CA ASP A 46 5.59 -2.51 8.68
C ASP A 46 7.02 -2.04 8.38
N LEU A 47 7.82 -1.72 9.41
CA LEU A 47 9.22 -1.31 9.23
C LEU A 47 10.07 -2.47 8.68
N ALA A 48 9.91 -3.67 9.22
CA ALA A 48 10.61 -4.86 8.73
C ALA A 48 10.22 -5.19 7.27
N GLU A 49 8.93 -5.08 6.92
CA GLU A 49 8.43 -5.34 5.57
C GLU A 49 8.99 -4.34 4.55
N ILE A 50 9.03 -3.04 4.90
CA ILE A 50 9.57 -1.98 4.04
C ILE A 50 11.08 -2.12 3.82
N LEU A 51 11.84 -2.39 4.89
CA LEU A 51 13.29 -2.49 4.82
C LEU A 51 13.74 -3.78 4.12
N SER A 52 13.09 -4.91 4.37
CA SER A 52 13.39 -6.17 3.66
C SER A 52 13.18 -6.05 2.15
N HIS A 53 12.13 -5.34 1.71
CA HIS A 53 11.95 -5.05 0.28
C HIS A 53 13.02 -4.11 -0.27
N ALA A 54 13.50 -3.14 0.51
CA ALA A 54 14.56 -2.23 0.09
C ALA A 54 15.90 -2.96 -0.07
N GLU A 55 16.20 -3.95 0.78
CA GLU A 55 17.42 -4.75 0.70
C GLU A 55 17.46 -5.62 -0.57
N VAL A 56 16.34 -6.28 -0.91
CA VAL A 56 16.21 -7.11 -2.12
C VAL A 56 16.41 -6.29 -3.41
N MET A 57 15.95 -5.04 -3.43
CA MET A 57 16.09 -4.14 -4.59
C MET A 57 17.48 -3.49 -4.67
N ALA A 58 18.23 -3.46 -3.57
CA ALA A 58 19.59 -2.93 -3.49
C ALA A 58 20.67 -3.96 -3.88
N GLY A 59 20.28 -5.18 -4.27
CA GLY A 59 21.21 -6.22 -4.73
C GLY A 59 22.13 -6.76 -3.62
N LYS A 60 21.68 -6.70 -2.37
CA LYS A 60 22.30 -7.40 -1.23
C LYS A 60 21.52 -8.65 -0.87
#